data_AF-A0A0F9N8W3-F1
#
_entry.id   AF-A0A0F9N8W3-F1
#
_cell.length_a   1.000
_cell.length_b   1.000
_cell.length_c   1.000
_cell.angle_alpha   90.00
_cell.angle_beta   90.00
_cell.angle_gamma   90.00
#
_symmetry.space_group_name_H-M   'P 1'
#
loop_
_entity.id
_entity.type
_entity.pdbx_description
1 polymer ?
#
loop_
_entity_poly.entity_id
_entity_poly.type
_entity_poly.pdbx_seq_one_letter_code
_entity_poly.pdbx_strand_id
1 'polypeptide(L)'
;DSKGITLGEYFRPHLPLTQKLKIYEIYLELQKRIAAENRTLFEFSDKFENGERFSGVIEVLKFGYLDFYLLFIVEEDQEDLGKTVSLLDKIEAAKPQMENLIMQIIQ
;
A
#
# COMPACT_ATOMS: atom_id res chain seq x y z
N ASP A 1 -1.31 -4.20 17.85
CA ASP A 1 -1.40 -2.75 18.00
C ASP A 1 -2.66 -2.21 17.37
N SER A 2 -3.42 -1.42 18.13
CA SER A 2 -4.75 -0.88 17.83
C SER A 2 -4.74 0.33 16.89
N LYS A 3 -3.84 0.35 15.89
CA LYS A 3 -3.62 1.53 15.01
C LYS A 3 -3.79 1.29 13.51
N GLY A 4 -4.24 0.11 13.08
CA GLY A 4 -4.44 -0.15 11.65
C GLY A 4 -5.62 -1.07 11.44
N ILE A 5 -6.68 -0.54 10.83
CA ILE A 5 -7.67 -1.39 10.17
C ILE A 5 -7.05 -1.80 8.83
N THR A 6 -6.63 -3.05 8.70
CA THR A 6 -6.23 -3.62 7.40
C THR A 6 -7.50 -3.97 6.63
N LEU A 7 -7.99 -3.03 5.80
CA LEU A 7 -9.08 -3.29 4.86
C LEU A 7 -8.48 -3.74 3.51
N GLY A 8 -8.69 -5.02 3.18
CA GLY A 8 -8.49 -5.56 1.83
C GLY A 8 -7.21 -6.39 1.62
N GLU A 9 -7.19 -7.64 2.09
CA GLU A 9 -6.37 -8.67 1.41
C GLU A 9 -7.08 -9.06 0.12
N TYR A 10 -6.73 -8.45 -1.02
CA TYR A 10 -7.11 -8.99 -2.33
C TYR A 10 -6.01 -8.71 -3.35
N PHE A 11 -5.24 -9.75 -3.71
CA PHE A 11 -4.96 -10.17 -5.10
C PHE A 11 -4.06 -11.43 -5.21
N ARG A 12 -3.40 -11.89 -4.12
CA ARG A 12 -2.91 -13.29 -4.01
C ARG A 12 -3.52 -13.94 -2.76
N PRO A 13 -4.45 -14.91 -2.88
CA PRO A 13 -5.01 -15.62 -1.72
C PRO A 13 -3.96 -16.37 -0.88
N HIS A 14 -2.72 -16.51 -1.37
CA HIS A 14 -1.67 -17.32 -0.73
C HIS A 14 -0.28 -16.68 -0.77
N LEU A 15 -0.14 -15.41 -0.35
CA LEU A 15 1.19 -14.90 0.04
C LEU A 15 1.73 -15.74 1.22
N PRO A 16 2.91 -16.38 1.11
CA PRO A 16 3.54 -17.08 2.22
C PRO A 16 3.73 -16.15 3.42
N LEU A 17 3.68 -16.70 4.64
CA LEU A 17 3.80 -15.92 5.88
C LEU A 17 5.05 -15.02 5.90
N THR A 18 6.18 -15.51 5.39
CA THR A 18 7.43 -14.74 5.29
C THR A 18 7.29 -13.51 4.40
N GLN A 19 6.60 -13.62 3.26
CA GLN A 19 6.32 -12.48 2.39
C GLN A 19 5.34 -11.50 3.06
N LYS A 20 4.33 -11.99 3.79
CA LYS A 20 3.42 -11.13 4.56
C LYS A 20 4.15 -10.34 5.66
N LEU A 21 5.06 -10.99 6.39
CA LEU A 21 5.88 -10.34 7.41
C LEU A 21 6.75 -9.24 6.80
N LYS A 22 7.40 -9.51 5.66
CA LYS A 22 8.17 -8.48 4.93
C LYS A 22 7.31 -7.29 4.53
N ILE A 23 6.12 -7.53 3.96
CA ILE A 23 5.18 -6.46 3.59
C ILE A 23 4.78 -5.64 4.82
N TYR A 24 4.53 -6.29 5.95
CA TYR A 24 4.17 -5.62 7.20
C TYR A 24 5.34 -4.77 7.75
N GLU A 25 6.57 -5.25 7.69
CA GLU A 25 7.75 -4.48 8.08
C GLU A 25 7.93 -3.23 7.20
N ILE A 26 7.79 -3.39 5.88
CA ILE A 26 7.79 -2.29 4.93
C ILE A 26 6.70 -1.28 5.28
N TYR A 27 5.47 -1.74 5.55
CA TYR A 27 4.36 -0.87 5.94
C TYR A 27 4.72 -0.01 7.16
N LEU A 28 5.26 -0.62 8.23
CA LEU A 28 5.66 0.10 9.44
C LEU A 28 6.81 1.08 9.19
N GLU A 29 7.79 0.72 8.36
CA GLU A 29 8.90 1.59 8.03
C GLU A 29 8.43 2.82 7.23
N LEU A 30 7.61 2.59 6.22
CA LEU A 30 7.09 3.63 5.35
C LEU A 30 6.18 4.61 6.12
N GLN A 31 5.38 4.14 7.08
CA GLN A 31 4.63 5.01 7.97
C GLN A 31 5.53 5.99 8.73
N LYS A 32 6.65 5.50 9.28
CA LYS A 32 7.62 6.32 10.00
C LYS A 32 8.27 7.35 9.09
N ARG A 33 8.66 6.94 7.87
CA ARG A 33 9.25 7.85 6.87
C ARG A 33 8.28 8.94 6.46
N ILE A 34 7.03 8.58 6.15
CA ILE A 34 5.99 9.55 5.83
C ILE A 34 5.81 10.57 6.95
N ALA A 35 5.70 10.11 8.20
CA ALA A 35 5.53 10.99 9.35
C ALA A 35 6.76 11.91 9.56
N ALA A 36 7.97 11.36 9.40
CA ALA A 36 9.22 12.11 9.58
C ALA A 36 9.46 13.14 8.47
N GLU A 37 9.11 12.81 7.23
CA GLU A 37 9.28 13.68 6.06
C GLU A 37 8.09 14.62 5.83
N ASN A 38 7.02 14.49 6.63
CA ASN A 38 5.74 15.20 6.45
C ASN A 38 5.19 15.08 5.02
N ARG A 39 5.29 13.88 4.45
CA ARG A 39 4.77 13.55 3.11
C ARG A 39 3.38 12.93 3.24
N THR A 40 2.68 12.78 2.13
CA THR A 40 1.37 12.11 2.09
C THR A 40 1.37 10.87 1.22
N LEU A 41 2.42 10.68 0.41
CA LEU A 41 2.57 9.58 -0.53
C LEU A 41 4.04 9.18 -0.63
N PHE A 42 4.30 7.89 -0.76
CA PHE A 42 5.63 7.34 -1.01
C PHE A 42 5.54 6.11 -1.92
N GLU A 43 6.33 6.11 -2.98
CA GLU A 43 6.48 4.99 -3.91
C GLU A 43 7.76 4.20 -3.59
N PHE A 44 7.72 2.89 -3.78
CA PHE A 44 8.88 2.04 -3.51
C PHE A 44 8.87 0.78 -4.38
N SER A 45 10.04 0.15 -4.48
CA SER A 45 10.20 -1.17 -5.07
C SER A 45 11.12 -2.03 -4.20
N ASP A 46 10.82 -3.31 -4.09
CA ASP A 46 11.60 -4.27 -3.31
C ASP A 46 11.50 -5.67 -3.95
N LYS A 47 12.18 -6.65 -3.36
CA LYS A 47 12.18 -8.05 -3.78
C LYS A 47 11.88 -8.97 -2.62
N PHE A 48 11.09 -10.00 -2.85
CA PHE A 48 10.98 -11.11 -1.90
C PHE A 48 12.29 -11.93 -1.89
N GLU A 49 12.46 -12.78 -0.88
CA GLU A 49 13.65 -13.63 -0.73
C GLU A 49 13.87 -14.59 -1.92
N ASN A 50 12.79 -14.97 -2.60
CA ASN A 50 12.82 -15.79 -3.82
C ASN A 50 13.22 -15.00 -5.08
N GLY A 51 13.46 -13.69 -4.97
CA GLY A 51 13.85 -12.82 -6.07
C GLY A 51 12.69 -12.18 -6.86
N GLU A 52 11.44 -12.57 -6.59
CA GLU A 52 10.26 -11.91 -7.17
C GLU A 52 10.25 -10.42 -6.78
N ARG A 53 10.10 -9.54 -7.77
CA ARG A 53 10.09 -8.08 -7.58
C ARG A 53 8.67 -7.60 -7.36
N PHE A 54 8.50 -6.59 -6.52
CA PHE A 54 7.23 -5.90 -6.34
C PHE A 54 7.46 -4.42 -6.16
N SER A 55 6.50 -3.64 -6.64
CA SER A 55 6.43 -2.20 -6.44
C SER A 55 5.18 -1.86 -5.65
N GLY A 56 5.22 -0.75 -4.92
CA GLY A 56 4.10 -0.33 -4.12
C GLY A 56 4.06 1.17 -3.90
N VAL A 57 2.88 1.60 -3.48
CA VAL A 57 2.58 2.99 -3.09
C VAL A 57 1.94 2.93 -1.72
N ILE A 58 2.48 3.72 -0.80
CA ILE A 58 1.80 4.02 0.46
C ILE A 58 1.27 5.45 0.40
N GLU A 59 0.06 5.63 0.90
CA GLU A 59 -0.60 6.92 0.94
C GLU A 59 -1.30 7.14 2.28
N VAL A 60 -1.34 8.39 2.72
CA VAL A 60 -2.05 8.81 3.95
C VAL A 60 -3.28 9.60 3.58
N LEU A 61 -4.45 9.06 3.94
CA LEU A 61 -5.71 9.77 3.92
C LEU A 61 -5.97 10.38 5.30
N LYS A 62 -6.21 11.69 5.34
CA LYS A 62 -6.41 12.42 6.60
C LYS A 62 -7.90 12.70 6.80
N PHE A 63 -8.50 12.11 7.82
CA PHE A 63 -9.89 12.30 8.20
C PHE A 63 -9.97 12.93 9.60
N GLY A 64 -9.95 14.26 9.66
CA GLY A 64 -9.93 15.01 10.91
C GLY A 64 -8.68 14.72 11.72
N TYR A 65 -8.83 14.01 12.85
CA TYR A 65 -7.73 13.60 13.72
C TYR A 65 -7.23 12.17 13.47
N LEU A 66 -7.79 11.47 12.47
CA LEU A 66 -7.43 10.10 12.11
C LEU A 66 -6.63 10.09 10.81
N ASP A 67 -5.45 9.48 10.84
CA ASP A 67 -4.63 9.20 9.67
C ASP A 67 -4.82 7.74 9.24
N PHE A 68 -5.25 7.53 8.00
CA PHE A 68 -5.43 6.21 7.39
C PHE A 68 -4.30 5.96 6.38
N TYR A 69 -3.45 4.99 6.69
CA TYR A 69 -2.36 4.57 5.81
C TYR A 69 -2.80 3.43 4.91
N LEU A 70 -2.91 3.72 3.62
CA LEU A 70 -3.23 2.74 2.58
C LEU A 70 -1.94 2.29 1.91
N LEU A 71 -1.72 0.97 1.85
CA LEU A 71 -0.59 0.38 1.17
C LEU A 71 -1.08 -0.49 0.02
N PHE A 72 -0.63 -0.15 -1.19
CA PHE A 72 -0.86 -0.91 -2.39
C PHE A 72 0.44 -1.54 -2.83
N ILE A 73 0.41 -2.83 -3.16
CA ILE A 73 1.56 -3.56 -3.67
C ILE A 73 1.13 -4.36 -4.89
N VAL A 74 1.98 -4.32 -5.91
CA VAL A 74 1.82 -5.02 -7.17
C VAL A 74 3.11 -5.78 -7.46
N GLU A 75 2.99 -7.04 -7.82
CA GLU A 75 4.11 -7.83 -8.35
C GLU A 75 4.55 -7.24 -9.70
N GLU A 76 5.84 -6.97 -9.86
CA GLU A 76 6.34 -6.38 -11.10
C GLU A 76 6.28 -7.40 -12.23
N ASP A 77 5.65 -7.01 -13.34
CA ASP A 77 5.79 -7.73 -14.61
C ASP A 77 7.23 -7.51 -15.14
N GLN A 78 8.03 -8.58 -15.11
CA GLN A 78 9.44 -8.52 -15.50
C GLN A 78 9.64 -8.26 -17.00
N GLU A 79 8.65 -8.58 -17.83
CA GLU A 79 8.71 -8.38 -19.28
C GLU A 79 8.18 -6.99 -19.66
N ASP A 80 7.23 -6.45 -18.87
CA ASP A 80 6.60 -5.16 -19.13
C ASP A 80 6.28 -4.38 -17.85
N LEU A 81 7.29 -3.64 -17.36
CA LEU A 81 7.12 -2.72 -16.22
C LEU A 81 6.04 -1.66 -16.47
N GLY A 82 5.73 -1.32 -17.74
CA GLY A 82 4.67 -0.37 -18.08
C GLY A 82 3.30 -0.83 -17.62
N LYS A 83 3.04 -2.14 -17.58
CA LYS A 83 1.79 -2.69 -17.01
C LYS A 83 1.73 -2.48 -15.50
N THR A 84 2.85 -2.64 -14.81
CA THR A 84 2.95 -2.42 -13.35
C THR A 84 2.63 -0.97 -13.02
N VAL A 85 3.24 -0.03 -13.73
CA VAL A 85 2.98 1.42 -13.57
C VAL A 85 1.51 1.73 -13.88
N SER A 86 0.99 1.25 -15.01
CA SER A 86 -0.41 1.50 -15.39
C SER A 86 -1.42 0.94 -14.36
N LEU A 87 -1.08 -0.14 -13.65
CA LEU A 87 -1.93 -0.66 -12.59
C LEU A 87 -1.90 0.24 -11.35
N LEU A 88 -0.72 0.72 -10.96
CA LEU A 88 -0.58 1.68 -9.85
C LEU A 88 -1.32 2.99 -10.16
N ASP A 89 -1.21 3.52 -11.38
CA ASP A 89 -1.93 4.73 -11.82
C ASP A 89 -3.45 4.57 -11.70
N LYS A 90 -3.98 3.38 -12.05
CA LYS A 90 -5.41 3.07 -11.92
C LYS A 90 -5.88 3.04 -10.46
N ILE A 91 -5.03 2.53 -9.57
CA ILE A 91 -5.30 2.50 -8.13
C ILE A 91 -5.33 3.93 -7.58
N GLU A 92 -4.35 4.76 -7.95
CA GLU A 92 -4.31 6.17 -7.57
C GLU A 92 -5.55 6.92 -8.09
N ALA A 93 -5.96 6.68 -9.34
CA ALA A 93 -7.17 7.28 -9.91
C ALA A 93 -8.46 6.86 -9.18
N ALA A 94 -8.48 5.68 -8.54
CA ALA A 94 -9.63 5.19 -7.76
C ALA A 94 -9.68 5.79 -6.34
N LYS A 95 -8.67 6.57 -5.92
CA LYS A 95 -8.58 7.16 -4.58
C LYS A 95 -9.84 7.90 -4.11
N PRO A 96 -10.47 8.79 -4.90
CA PRO A 96 -11.67 9.50 -4.43
C PRO A 96 -12.81 8.56 -4.05
N GLN A 97 -12.91 7.41 -4.75
CA GLN A 97 -13.92 6.40 -4.46
C GLN A 97 -13.60 5.67 -3.14
N MET A 98 -12.31 5.37 -2.90
CA MET A 98 -11.85 4.76 -1.66
C MET A 98 -12.04 5.68 -0.45
N GLU A 99 -11.72 6.97 -0.59
CA GLU A 99 -11.97 7.98 0.45
C GLU A 99 -13.47 8.03 0.83
N ASN A 100 -14.36 8.04 -0.17
CA ASN A 100 -15.80 8.03 0.07
C ASN A 100 -16.26 6.76 0.81
N LEU A 101 -15.75 5.59 0.45
CA LEU A 101 -16.07 4.34 1.13
C LEU A 101 -15.60 4.34 2.59
N ILE A 102 -14.38 4.82 2.84
CA ILE A 102 -13.82 4.92 4.19
C ILE A 102 -14.63 5.91 5.03
N MET A 103 -15.01 7.06 4.47
CA MET A 103 -15.89 8.02 5.14
C MET A 103 -17.23 7.43 5.55
N GLN A 104 -17.84 6.59 4.71
CA GLN A 104 -19.09 5.89 5.05
C GLN A 104 -18.93 4.86 6.18
N ILE A 105 -17.73 4.32 6.39
CA ILE A 105 -17.45 3.36 7.49
C ILE A 105 -17.20 4.09 8.82
N ILE A 106 -16.63 5.29 8.78
CA ILE A 106 -16.28 6.06 9.99
C ILE A 106 -17.46 6.88 10.53
N GLN A 107 -18.43 7.22 9.69
CA GLN A 107 -19.69 7.89 10.06
C GLN A 107 -20.69 6.94 10.73
#